data_AF-A0A1H6L756-F1
#
_entry.id   AF-A0A1H6L756-F1
#
_cell.length_a   1.000
_cell.length_b   1.000
_cell.length_c   1.000
_cell.angle_alpha   90.00
_cell.angle_beta   90.00
_cell.angle_gamma   90.00
#
_symmetry.space_group_name_H-M   'P 1'
#
loop_
_entity.id
_entity.type
_entity.pdbx_description
1 polymer ?
#
loop_
_entity_poly.entity_id
_entity_poly.type
_entity_poly.pdbx_seq_one_letter_code
_entity_poly.pdbx_strand_id
1 'polypeptide(L)'
;MINSFVEDWLEGDHLRGAWASKFPSGQYLFYYTSIIHYLTQLYVFIEHLTIEGLYKEGLSISIIFNELKDRRLHLDSENHMPLMKIRTTKTDKITINEEYSRLEILEGGINISSSIILKVLDYFSFYPSKESVLQIQKQFLEKGY
;
A
#
# COMPACT_ATOMS: atom_id res chain seq x y z
N MET A 1 1.48 5.53 11.68
CA MET A 1 1.95 4.20 12.11
C MET A 1 0.85 3.20 11.78
N ILE A 2 1.15 2.16 11.01
CA ILE A 2 0.20 1.11 10.61
C ILE A 2 0.58 -0.16 11.38
N ASN A 3 -0.28 -0.55 12.32
CA ASN A 3 -0.10 -1.72 13.19
C ASN A 3 -1.10 -2.85 12.88
N SER A 4 -2.07 -2.60 12.01
CA SER A 4 -3.06 -3.59 11.61
C SER A 4 -3.48 -3.30 10.18
N PHE A 5 -3.39 -4.32 9.33
CA PHE A 5 -3.75 -4.26 7.90
C PHE A 5 -5.13 -4.86 7.69
N VAL A 6 -5.84 -4.52 6.61
CA VAL A 6 -7.24 -4.91 6.36
C VAL A 6 -7.49 -6.42 6.54
N GLU A 7 -6.54 -7.24 6.11
CA GLU A 7 -6.54 -8.69 6.23
C GLU A 7 -6.52 -9.19 7.69
N ASP A 8 -5.93 -8.45 8.62
CA ASP A 8 -5.87 -8.81 10.04
C ASP A 8 -7.24 -8.66 10.73
N TRP A 9 -8.17 -7.91 10.12
CA TRP A 9 -9.54 -7.70 10.63
C TRP A 9 -10.48 -8.84 10.20
N LEU A 10 -10.06 -9.70 9.26
CA LEU A 10 -10.91 -10.77 8.74
C LEU A 10 -11.30 -11.78 9.82
N GLU A 11 -10.42 -12.05 10.80
CA GLU A 11 -10.71 -12.96 11.90
C GLU A 11 -11.89 -12.50 12.78
N GLY A 12 -12.17 -11.21 12.82
CA GLY A 12 -13.31 -10.64 13.56
C GLY A 12 -14.61 -10.55 12.74
N ASP A 13 -14.59 -10.84 11.44
CA ASP A 13 -15.74 -10.67 10.55
C ASP A 13 -16.45 -12.01 10.30
N HIS A 14 -17.59 -12.20 10.99
CA HIS A 14 -18.43 -13.39 10.86
C HIS A 14 -18.99 -13.60 9.45
N LEU A 15 -19.10 -12.54 8.63
CA LEU A 15 -19.57 -12.64 7.24
C LEU A 15 -18.48 -13.12 6.28
N ARG A 16 -17.21 -13.11 6.72
CA ARG A 16 -16.02 -13.46 5.90
C ARG A 16 -15.23 -14.64 6.45
N GLY A 17 -15.85 -15.52 7.25
CA GLY A 17 -15.15 -16.64 7.90
C GLY A 17 -14.34 -17.56 6.97
N ALA A 18 -14.77 -17.76 5.72
CA ALA A 18 -14.01 -18.50 4.71
C ALA A 18 -12.71 -17.77 4.28
N TRP A 19 -12.75 -16.44 4.21
CA TRP A 19 -11.58 -15.61 3.93
C TRP A 19 -10.64 -15.54 5.13
N ALA A 20 -11.17 -15.41 6.35
CA ALA A 20 -10.38 -15.44 7.59
C ALA A 20 -9.59 -16.74 7.73
N SER A 21 -10.21 -17.87 7.39
CA SER A 21 -9.53 -19.18 7.40
C SER A 21 -8.42 -19.30 6.36
N LYS A 22 -8.57 -18.61 5.21
CA LYS A 22 -7.58 -18.60 4.12
C LYS A 22 -6.44 -17.63 4.38
N PHE A 23 -6.71 -16.54 5.09
CA PHE A 23 -5.77 -15.46 5.40
C PHE A 23 -5.77 -15.19 6.90
N PRO A 24 -5.09 -16.02 7.71
CA PRO A 24 -4.98 -15.78 9.14
C PRO A 24 -4.26 -14.46 9.42
N SER A 25 -4.67 -13.81 10.50
CA SER A 25 -4.12 -12.54 10.94
C SER A 25 -2.60 -12.64 11.16
N GLY A 26 -1.87 -11.59 10.78
CA GLY A 26 -0.43 -11.55 10.94
C GLY A 26 0.38 -12.36 9.93
N GLN A 27 -0.25 -13.12 9.02
CA GLN A 27 0.50 -13.99 8.10
C GLN A 27 0.69 -13.42 6.70
N TYR A 28 -0.14 -12.48 6.29
CA TYR A 28 -0.14 -11.94 4.93
C TYR A 28 -0.05 -10.42 4.93
N LEU A 29 0.48 -9.90 3.83
CA LEU A 29 0.35 -8.50 3.45
C LEU A 29 -0.29 -8.44 2.05
N PHE A 30 -1.44 -7.79 1.91
CA PHE A 30 -2.18 -7.71 0.66
C PHE A 30 -1.58 -6.64 -0.28
N TYR A 31 -1.22 -7.06 -1.49
CA TYR A 31 -0.56 -6.23 -2.49
C TYR A 31 -1.48 -5.14 -3.05
N TYR A 32 -2.69 -5.50 -3.46
CA TYR A 32 -3.63 -4.56 -4.07
C TYR A 32 -4.30 -3.71 -3.01
N THR A 33 -4.91 -4.33 -1.99
CA THR A 33 -5.70 -3.62 -0.98
C THR A 33 -4.83 -2.86 0.03
N SER A 34 -3.86 -3.53 0.66
CA SER A 34 -3.13 -2.96 1.81
C SER A 34 -1.91 -2.14 1.42
N ILE A 35 -1.27 -2.44 0.29
CA ILE A 35 -0.12 -1.67 -0.21
C ILE A 35 -0.57 -0.65 -1.27
N ILE A 36 -1.03 -1.10 -2.44
CA ILE A 36 -1.28 -0.19 -3.56
C ILE A 36 -2.40 0.79 -3.24
N HIS A 37 -3.59 0.28 -2.94
CA HIS A 37 -4.79 1.10 -2.75
C HIS A 37 -4.58 2.07 -1.59
N TYR A 38 -4.22 1.57 -0.40
CA TYR A 38 -4.05 2.43 0.78
C TYR A 38 -3.04 3.56 0.56
N LEU A 39 -1.84 3.25 0.03
CA LEU A 39 -0.83 4.28 -0.22
C LEU A 39 -1.27 5.25 -1.32
N THR A 40 -1.93 4.77 -2.37
CA THR A 40 -2.45 5.65 -3.42
C THR A 40 -3.47 6.63 -2.87
N GLN A 41 -4.45 6.15 -2.10
CA GLN A 41 -5.47 7.01 -1.49
C GLN A 41 -4.86 8.04 -0.54
N LEU A 42 -3.89 7.63 0.29
CA LEU A 42 -3.21 8.54 1.20
C LEU A 42 -2.57 9.72 0.45
N TYR A 43 -1.80 9.44 -0.60
CA TYR A 43 -1.11 10.50 -1.33
C TYR A 43 -2.03 11.33 -2.22
N VAL A 44 -3.09 10.75 -2.80
CA VAL A 44 -4.12 11.52 -3.51
C VAL A 44 -4.89 12.43 -2.55
N PHE A 45 -5.18 11.96 -1.34
CA PHE A 45 -5.78 12.79 -0.30
C PHE A 45 -4.87 13.96 0.09
N ILE A 46 -3.58 13.70 0.29
CA ILE A 46 -2.58 14.73 0.60
C ILE A 46 -2.46 15.77 -0.54
N GLU A 47 -2.48 15.32 -1.79
CA GLU A 47 -2.51 16.19 -2.97
C GLU A 47 -3.72 17.12 -2.91
N HIS A 48 -4.93 16.58 -2.68
CA HIS A 48 -6.14 17.40 -2.55
C HIS A 48 -6.05 18.42 -1.42
N LEU A 49 -5.57 18.03 -0.23
CA LEU A 49 -5.38 18.98 0.87
C LEU A 49 -4.37 20.10 0.52
N THR A 50 -3.35 19.77 -0.29
CA THR A 50 -2.36 20.73 -0.77
C THR A 50 -2.95 21.70 -1.81
N ILE A 51 -3.82 21.19 -2.70
CA ILE A 51 -4.59 21.99 -3.66
C ILE A 51 -5.52 22.96 -2.94
N GLU A 52 -6.22 22.51 -1.90
CA GLU A 52 -7.08 23.33 -1.03
C GLU A 52 -6.29 24.32 -0.15
N GLY A 53 -4.95 24.30 -0.22
CA GLY A 53 -4.08 25.27 0.41
C GLY A 53 -3.82 25.03 1.89
N LEU A 54 -4.06 23.81 2.40
CA LEU A 54 -3.72 23.43 3.78
C LEU A 54 -2.20 23.26 3.98
N TYR A 55 -1.49 22.71 2.99
CA TYR A 55 -0.05 22.47 3.03
C TYR A 55 0.72 23.42 2.10
N LYS A 56 0.83 24.70 2.49
CA LYS A 56 1.44 25.74 1.65
C LYS A 56 2.96 25.62 1.51
N GLU A 57 3.62 25.11 2.55
CA GLU A 57 5.09 25.01 2.64
C GLU A 57 5.60 23.62 2.23
N GLY A 58 4.71 22.67 1.93
CA GLY A 58 5.05 21.26 1.82
C GLY A 58 4.71 20.50 3.11
N LEU A 59 5.21 19.28 3.23
CA LEU A 59 4.99 18.41 4.39
C LEU A 59 6.03 17.29 4.49
N SER A 60 6.26 16.82 5.71
CA SER A 60 7.06 15.63 5.98
C SER A 60 6.15 14.46 6.32
N ILE A 61 6.34 13.31 5.67
CA ILE A 61 5.58 12.08 5.94
C ILE A 61 6.52 11.02 6.51
N SER A 62 6.10 10.40 7.61
CA SER A 62 6.68 9.17 8.12
C SER A 62 5.67 8.04 8.01
N ILE A 63 5.95 7.07 7.13
CA ILE A 63 5.16 5.84 6.99
C ILE A 63 5.90 4.71 7.67
N ILE A 64 5.23 4.10 8.63
CA ILE A 64 5.77 3.02 9.45
C ILE A 64 4.83 1.84 9.36
N PHE A 65 5.33 0.74 8.79
CA PHE A 65 4.68 -0.57 8.82
C PHE A 65 5.36 -1.38 9.93
N ASN A 66 4.59 -1.84 10.92
CA ASN A 66 5.10 -2.71 11.98
C ASN A 66 4.57 -4.14 11.80
N GLU A 67 5.08 -5.07 12.61
CA GLU A 67 4.62 -6.46 12.68
C GLU A 67 4.69 -7.19 11.33
N LEU A 68 5.72 -6.89 10.54
CA LEU A 68 5.89 -7.45 9.20
C LEU A 68 6.65 -8.76 9.18
N LYS A 69 7.31 -9.14 10.28
CA LYS A 69 8.19 -10.30 10.30
C LYS A 69 7.44 -11.56 9.86
N ASP A 70 8.02 -12.27 8.90
CA ASP A 70 7.47 -13.52 8.34
C ASP A 70 6.11 -13.37 7.62
N ARG A 71 5.62 -12.14 7.40
CA ARG A 71 4.45 -11.88 6.56
C ARG A 71 4.74 -12.21 5.10
N ARG A 72 3.75 -12.81 4.44
CA ARG A 72 3.77 -13.22 3.04
C ARG A 72 3.01 -12.22 2.17
N LEU A 73 3.65 -11.69 1.14
CA LEU A 73 2.98 -10.86 0.15
C LEU A 73 1.94 -11.71 -0.62
N HIS A 74 0.68 -11.29 -0.58
CA HIS A 74 -0.42 -11.94 -1.29
C HIS A 74 -1.00 -11.01 -2.36
N LEU A 75 -1.28 -11.58 -3.54
CA LEU A 75 -1.89 -10.86 -4.66
C LEU A 75 -3.40 -11.06 -4.60
N ASP A 76 -4.08 -10.20 -3.85
CA ASP A 76 -5.49 -10.23 -3.51
C ASP A 76 -6.46 -9.76 -4.63
N SER A 77 -6.11 -9.97 -5.90
CA SER A 77 -6.96 -9.63 -7.07
C SER A 77 -7.84 -10.82 -7.49
N GLU A 78 -9.10 -10.54 -7.89
CA GLU A 78 -10.01 -11.52 -8.51
C GLU A 78 -9.45 -12.07 -9.84
N ASN A 79 -8.63 -11.29 -10.55
CA ASN A 79 -8.00 -11.65 -11.81
C ASN A 79 -6.49 -11.90 -11.63
N HIS A 80 -6.17 -13.16 -11.35
CA HIS A 80 -4.89 -13.85 -11.56
C HIS A 80 -3.55 -13.26 -11.04
N MET A 81 -2.85 -14.08 -10.23
CA MET A 81 -1.56 -14.65 -10.64
C MET A 81 -1.31 -16.01 -9.94
N PRO A 82 -1.76 -17.14 -10.52
CA PRO A 82 -1.74 -18.44 -9.84
C PRO A 82 -0.35 -19.05 -9.64
N LEU A 83 0.73 -18.43 -10.15
CA LEU A 83 2.08 -19.00 -10.19
C LEU A 83 3.18 -18.09 -9.62
N MET A 84 2.84 -17.06 -8.84
CA MET A 84 3.87 -16.31 -8.13
C MET A 84 4.42 -17.12 -6.96
N LYS A 85 5.75 -17.25 -6.90
CA LYS A 85 6.42 -17.68 -5.67
C LYS A 85 6.01 -16.76 -4.53
N ILE A 86 5.52 -17.34 -3.44
CA ILE A 86 5.21 -16.62 -2.21
C ILE A 86 6.47 -15.84 -1.78
N ARG A 87 6.32 -14.51 -1.68
CA ARG A 87 7.38 -13.60 -1.23
C ARG A 87 7.18 -13.32 0.25
N THR A 88 8.22 -13.49 1.05
CA THR A 88 8.16 -13.33 2.51
C THR A 88 9.21 -12.30 2.91
N THR A 89 8.83 -11.34 3.74
CA THR A 89 9.80 -10.40 4.31
C THR A 89 10.39 -10.97 5.60
N LYS A 90 11.68 -10.73 5.83
CA LYS A 90 12.35 -11.01 7.11
C LYS A 90 12.39 -9.78 8.02
N THR A 91 11.93 -8.65 7.50
CA THR A 91 11.97 -7.37 8.18
C THR A 91 10.74 -7.23 9.07
N ASP A 92 10.93 -6.90 10.34
CA ASP A 92 9.84 -6.68 11.28
C ASP A 92 9.15 -5.32 11.10
N LYS A 93 9.93 -4.33 10.64
CA LYS A 93 9.49 -2.93 10.53
C LYS A 93 10.05 -2.25 9.29
N ILE A 94 9.17 -1.61 8.52
CA ILE A 94 9.56 -0.69 7.45
C ILE A 94 9.32 0.73 7.94
N THR A 95 10.29 1.62 7.76
CA THR A 95 10.17 3.06 8.04
C THR A 95 10.61 3.82 6.81
N ILE A 96 9.71 4.64 6.28
CA ILE A 96 9.94 5.51 5.13
C ILE A 96 9.67 6.94 5.61
N ASN A 97 10.69 7.79 5.52
CA ASN A 97 10.60 9.20 5.89
C ASN A 97 10.92 10.03 4.66
N GLU A 98 9.98 10.84 4.24
CA GLU A 98 10.12 11.67 3.05
C GLU A 98 9.64 13.08 3.37
N GLU A 99 10.27 14.05 2.74
CA GLU A 99 9.89 15.44 2.79
C GLU A 99 9.55 15.88 1.38
N TYR A 100 8.40 16.52 1.23
CA TYR A 100 7.93 17.00 -0.07
C TYR A 100 7.67 18.49 0.02
N SER A 101 8.23 19.23 -0.93
CA SER A 101 7.80 20.57 -1.22
C SER A 101 6.37 20.57 -1.78
N ARG A 102 5.70 21.72 -1.67
CA ARG A 102 4.38 21.92 -2.30
C ARG A 102 4.39 21.60 -3.79
N LEU A 103 5.46 21.94 -4.52
CA LEU A 103 5.53 21.71 -5.96
C LEU A 103 5.57 20.22 -6.29
N GLU A 104 6.37 19.44 -5.57
CA GLU A 104 6.46 17.98 -5.77
C GLU A 104 5.12 17.29 -5.50
N ILE A 105 4.38 17.72 -4.48
CA ILE A 105 3.03 17.18 -4.20
C ILE A 105 2.07 17.45 -5.36
N LEU A 106 2.17 18.64 -5.97
CA LEU A 106 1.33 19.05 -7.09
C LEU A 106 1.73 18.41 -8.43
N GLU A 107 2.89 17.74 -8.51
CA GLU A 107 3.24 16.88 -9.65
C GLU A 107 2.47 15.54 -9.64
N GLY A 108 1.72 15.27 -8.56
CA GLY A 108 0.68 14.25 -8.50
C GLY A 108 0.93 13.20 -7.43
N GLY A 109 -0.08 12.97 -6.58
CA GLY A 109 -0.04 11.98 -5.50
C GLY A 109 0.13 10.56 -6.00
N ILE A 110 -0.32 10.25 -7.22
CA ILE A 110 -0.08 8.95 -7.88
C ILE A 110 1.42 8.71 -8.09
N ASN A 111 2.16 9.71 -8.59
CA ASN A 111 3.58 9.55 -8.90
C ASN A 111 4.41 9.34 -7.63
N ILE A 112 4.07 10.08 -6.58
CA ILE A 112 4.71 9.95 -5.27
C ILE A 112 4.41 8.56 -4.69
N SER A 113 3.13 8.17 -4.63
CA SER A 113 2.72 6.87 -4.10
C SER A 113 3.34 5.70 -4.86
N SER A 114 3.49 5.75 -6.19
CA SER A 114 4.18 4.67 -6.93
C SER A 114 5.61 4.45 -6.43
N SER A 115 6.33 5.54 -6.17
CA SER A 115 7.72 5.48 -5.69
C SER A 115 7.80 4.87 -4.29
N ILE A 116 6.83 5.19 -3.44
CA ILE A 116 6.73 4.64 -2.07
C ILE A 116 6.31 3.17 -2.08
N ILE A 117 5.34 2.81 -2.92
CA ILE A 117 4.91 1.42 -3.13
C ILE A 117 6.12 0.57 -3.54
N LEU A 118 6.91 1.01 -4.53
CA LEU A 118 8.10 0.29 -4.96
C LEU A 118 9.13 0.13 -3.83
N LYS A 119 9.34 1.16 -2.99
CA LYS A 119 10.19 1.07 -1.79
C LYS A 119 9.69 0.01 -0.80
N VAL A 120 8.37 -0.08 -0.57
CA VAL A 120 7.78 -1.10 0.32
C VAL A 120 7.97 -2.51 -0.24
N LEU A 121 7.76 -2.70 -1.55
CA LEU A 121 7.82 -4.02 -2.19
C LEU A 121 9.24 -4.58 -2.29
N ASP A 122 10.27 -3.73 -2.30
CA ASP A 122 11.66 -4.17 -2.25
C ASP A 122 11.96 -4.98 -0.98
N TYR A 123 11.35 -4.66 0.17
CA TYR A 123 11.47 -5.46 1.40
C TYR A 123 10.93 -6.89 1.27
N PHE A 124 10.05 -7.13 0.30
CA PHE A 124 9.53 -8.46 -0.05
C PHE A 124 10.29 -9.09 -1.22
N SER A 125 11.36 -8.45 -1.71
CA SER A 125 12.07 -8.82 -2.94
C SER A 125 11.11 -8.99 -4.12
N PHE A 126 10.14 -8.08 -4.22
CA PHE A 126 9.15 -8.04 -5.27
C PHE A 126 9.32 -6.76 -6.09
N TYR A 127 9.58 -6.92 -7.39
CA TYR A 127 10.05 -5.87 -8.28
C TYR A 127 9.11 -5.68 -9.49
N PRO A 128 7.86 -5.22 -9.28
CA PRO A 128 7.01 -4.86 -10.41
C PRO A 128 7.56 -3.61 -11.11
N SER A 129 7.21 -3.42 -12.38
CA SER A 129 7.57 -2.19 -13.08
C SER A 129 6.73 -1.01 -12.55
N LYS A 130 7.29 0.21 -12.62
CA LYS A 130 6.57 1.44 -12.26
C LYS A 130 5.29 1.59 -13.09
N GLU A 131 5.35 1.23 -14.36
CA GLU A 131 4.21 1.26 -15.28
C GLU A 131 3.09 0.31 -14.84
N SER A 132 3.43 -0.88 -14.34
CA SER A 132 2.44 -1.83 -13.84
C SER A 132 1.75 -1.32 -12.58
N VAL A 133 2.52 -0.74 -11.65
CA VAL A 133 1.96 -0.11 -10.44
C VAL A 133 1.03 1.04 -10.84
N LEU A 134 1.49 1.96 -11.71
CA LEU A 134 0.69 3.08 -12.21
C LEU A 134 -0.62 2.64 -12.88
N GLN A 135 -0.57 1.56 -13.66
CA GLN A 135 -1.77 1.03 -14.31
C GLN A 135 -2.81 0.55 -13.28
N ILE A 136 -2.37 -0.16 -12.24
CA ILE A 136 -3.25 -0.62 -11.15
C ILE A 136 -3.83 0.60 -10.40
N GLN A 137 -3.01 1.59 -10.09
CA GLN A 137 -3.45 2.82 -9.40
C GLN A 137 -4.51 3.56 -10.21
N LYS A 138 -4.32 3.69 -11.54
CA LYS A 138 -5.31 4.33 -12.43
C LYS A 138 -6.62 3.54 -12.49
N GLN A 139 -6.55 2.22 -12.66
CA GLN A 139 -7.74 1.36 -12.65
C GLN A 139 -8.53 1.48 -11.35
N PHE A 140 -7.82 1.61 -10.23
CA PHE A 140 -8.44 1.82 -8.92
C PHE A 140 -9.17 3.16 -8.85
N LEU A 141 -8.54 4.27 -9.26
CA LEU A 141 -9.13 5.61 -9.20
C LEU A 141 -10.30 5.82 -10.18
N GLU A 142 -10.24 5.21 -11.37
CA GLU A 142 -11.32 5.28 -12.37
C GLU A 142 -12.61 4.59 -11.92
N LYS A 143 -12.49 3.55 -11.07
CA LYS A 143 -13.65 2.76 -10.62
C LYS A 143 -14.50 3.44 -9.54
N GLY A 144 -14.06 4.58 -8.99
CA GLY A 144 -14.84 5.43 -8.09
C GLY A 144 -15.67 4.65 -7.06
N TYR A 145 -15.01 4.02 -6.09
CA TYR A 145 -15.68 3.45 -4.92
C TYR A 145 -15.76 4.48 -3.79
#